data_AF-A0AB36CQZ8-F1
#
_entry.id   AF-A0AB36CQZ8-F1
#
_cell.length_a   1.000
_cell.length_b   1.000
_cell.length_c   1.000
_cell.angle_alpha   90.00
_cell.angle_beta   90.00
_cell.angle_gamma   90.00
#
_symmetry.space_group_name_H-M   'P 1'
#
loop_
_entity.id
_entity.type
_entity.pdbx_description
1 polymer ?
#
loop_
_entity_poly.entity_id
_entity_poly.type
_entity_poly.pdbx_seq_one_letter_code
_entity_poly.pdbx_strand_id
1 'polypeptide(L)'
;MSQQPEIQIIDVIAQTPKYSQHTHYYVVVDRLPSFVYRRGEEEVWHSYRKQRRLMAHDGGFYSFMVERPGTRDAFAGRKFTIALDDGGTLECDGQVWDEFDPSRPEPVVQVGVATLEALGKCYCFFGGQISAAKLQAWLDANKPSSRYHKYDPTHSIEWLDQRAADNIDGWGERRVCAARARKLKKRGVTIRWRGISRAWYPWYERRKAQLLAELSADGVTP
;
A
#
# COMPACT_ATOMS: atom_id res chain seq x y z
N MET A 1 22.05 24.91 -2.57
CA MET A 1 21.30 23.65 -2.44
C MET A 1 19.92 23.90 -3.00
N SER A 2 19.60 23.34 -4.17
CA SER A 2 18.26 23.45 -4.74
C SER A 2 17.30 22.73 -3.80
N GLN A 3 16.34 23.43 -3.21
CA GLN A 3 15.29 22.79 -2.43
C GLN A 3 14.59 21.81 -3.37
N GLN A 4 14.69 20.51 -3.09
CA GLN A 4 13.89 19.52 -3.80
C GLN A 4 12.42 19.88 -3.59
N PRO A 5 11.58 19.78 -4.63
CA PRO A 5 10.17 20.08 -4.50
C PRO A 5 9.54 19.20 -3.42
N GLU A 6 8.68 19.79 -2.60
CA GLU A 6 8.01 19.10 -1.51
C GLU A 6 7.15 17.95 -2.05
N ILE A 7 7.26 16.76 -1.43
CA ILE A 7 6.45 15.59 -1.77
C ILE A 7 4.96 15.91 -1.55
N GLN A 8 4.16 15.71 -2.60
CA GLN A 8 2.72 15.92 -2.56
C GLN A 8 1.99 14.61 -2.34
N ILE A 9 1.03 14.63 -1.42
CA ILE A 9 0.10 13.51 -1.24
C ILE A 9 -1.02 13.64 -2.27
N ILE A 10 -1.07 12.68 -3.19
CA ILE A 10 -2.10 12.57 -4.23
C ILE A 10 -3.39 12.02 -3.62
N ASP A 11 -3.28 10.97 -2.81
CA ASP A 11 -4.43 10.27 -2.25
C ASP A 11 -4.05 9.53 -0.96
N VAL A 12 -5.04 9.30 -0.09
CA VAL A 12 -4.90 8.44 1.08
C VAL A 12 -6.01 7.39 1.06
N ILE A 13 -5.61 6.13 1.17
CA ILE A 13 -6.53 5.02 1.38
C ILE A 13 -6.51 4.66 2.86
N ALA A 14 -7.66 4.68 3.50
CA ALA A 14 -7.84 4.32 4.91
C ALA A 14 -8.56 2.97 5.01
N GLN A 15 -7.95 2.01 5.70
CA GLN A 15 -8.51 0.69 5.95
C GLN A 15 -8.51 0.39 7.44
N THR A 16 -9.65 0.05 8.00
CA THR A 16 -9.73 -0.53 9.34
C THR A 16 -10.03 -2.02 9.19
N PRO A 17 -9.03 -2.91 9.32
CA PRO A 17 -9.26 -4.35 9.25
C PRO A 17 -10.31 -4.79 10.26
N LYS A 18 -11.17 -5.76 9.92
CA LYS A 18 -12.28 -6.23 10.78
C LYS A 18 -11.86 -6.64 12.20
N TYR A 19 -10.60 -7.05 12.37
CA TYR A 19 -10.04 -7.56 13.62
C TYR A 19 -9.04 -6.59 14.25
N SER A 20 -8.89 -5.38 13.71
CA SER A 20 -7.99 -4.36 14.23
C SER A 20 -8.79 -3.16 14.71
N GLN A 21 -8.37 -2.57 15.83
CA GLN A 21 -8.87 -1.26 16.27
C GLN A 21 -8.13 -0.11 15.60
N HIS A 22 -7.09 -0.41 14.82
CA HIS A 22 -6.23 0.58 14.17
C HIS A 22 -6.57 0.70 12.69
N THR A 23 -6.75 1.95 12.25
CA THR A 23 -6.83 2.29 10.83
C THR A 23 -5.43 2.30 10.24
N HIS A 24 -5.22 1.51 9.19
CA HIS A 24 -4.03 1.51 8.37
C HIS A 24 -4.22 2.54 7.26
N TYR A 25 -3.23 3.41 7.09
CA TYR A 25 -3.21 4.40 6.02
C TYR A 25 -2.20 3.99 4.95
N TYR A 26 -2.63 4.11 3.69
CA TYR A 26 -1.79 3.94 2.52
C TYR A 26 -1.79 5.25 1.73
N VAL A 27 -0.63 5.88 1.63
CA VAL A 27 -0.43 7.20 1.04
C VAL A 27 0.11 7.04 -0.36
N VAL A 28 -0.58 7.64 -1.33
CA VAL A 28 -0.11 7.74 -2.71
C VAL A 28 0.53 9.11 -2.89
N VAL A 29 1.77 9.13 -3.37
CA VAL A 29 2.58 10.33 -3.53
C VAL A 29 2.99 10.55 -4.98
N ASP A 30 3.33 11.79 -5.33
CA ASP A 30 3.86 12.16 -6.64
C ASP A 30 5.26 11.57 -6.90
N ARG A 31 6.09 11.51 -5.86
CA ARG A 31 7.40 10.87 -5.87
C ARG A 31 7.68 10.16 -4.55
N LEU A 32 8.45 9.08 -4.59
CA LEU A 32 8.94 8.44 -3.37
C LEU A 32 9.95 9.36 -2.64
N PRO A 33 10.04 9.26 -1.30
CA PRO A 33 11.07 9.95 -0.55
C PRO A 33 12.46 9.44 -0.91
N SER A 34 13.41 10.36 -1.04
CA SER A 34 14.82 10.08 -1.27
C SER A 34 15.59 10.31 0.03
N PHE A 35 15.93 9.23 0.72
CA PHE A 35 16.57 9.33 2.03
C PHE A 35 18.09 9.50 1.91
N VAL A 36 18.59 10.60 2.48
CA VAL A 36 20.00 10.81 2.81
C VAL A 36 20.11 10.85 4.32
N TYR A 37 20.93 9.97 4.89
CA TYR A 37 20.89 9.72 6.33
C TYR A 37 21.87 10.62 7.08
N ARG A 38 21.35 11.26 8.12
CA ARG A 38 22.17 11.89 9.15
C ARG A 38 22.61 10.85 10.16
N ARG A 39 23.89 10.90 10.52
CA ARG A 39 24.46 10.08 11.58
C ARG A 39 24.08 10.63 12.95
N GLY A 40 23.41 9.82 13.77
CA GLY A 40 23.16 10.09 15.19
C GLY A 40 24.36 9.72 16.06
N GLU A 41 24.24 10.00 17.36
CA GLU A 41 25.27 9.62 18.34
C GLU A 41 25.36 8.09 18.46
N GLU A 42 26.56 7.60 18.77
CA GLU A 42 26.82 6.19 19.01
C GLU A 42 26.40 5.85 20.45
N GLU A 43 25.34 5.05 20.59
CA GLU A 43 24.77 4.69 21.89
C GLU A 43 25.24 3.28 22.28
N VAL A 44 25.69 3.09 23.52
CA VAL A 44 26.04 1.75 24.04
C VAL A 44 24.82 1.17 24.73
N TRP A 45 24.16 0.21 24.08
CA TRP A 45 22.97 -0.45 24.63
C TRP A 45 23.29 -1.88 25.08
N HIS A 46 22.82 -2.26 26.28
CA HIS A 46 22.86 -3.58 26.94
C HIS A 46 23.87 -4.59 26.34
N SER A 47 25.00 -4.79 27.05
CA SER A 47 26.13 -5.69 26.70
C SER A 47 26.99 -5.22 25.50
N TYR A 48 27.79 -4.17 25.70
CA TYR A 48 28.99 -3.82 24.90
C TYR A 48 28.82 -3.66 23.37
N ARG A 49 27.59 -3.61 22.84
CA ARG A 49 27.35 -3.36 21.41
C ARG A 49 27.05 -1.88 21.21
N LYS A 50 28.00 -1.18 20.59
CA LYS A 50 27.81 0.15 20.04
C LYS A 50 26.68 0.10 19.02
N GLN A 51 25.66 0.93 19.14
CA GLN A 51 24.61 1.08 18.14
C GLN A 51 24.69 2.48 17.57
N ARG A 52 24.46 2.61 16.27
CA ARG A 52 24.44 3.90 15.61
C ARG A 52 23.07 4.14 15.02
N ARG A 53 22.41 5.20 15.49
CA ARG A 53 21.13 5.65 14.95
C ARG A 53 21.37 6.44 13.67
N LEU A 54 20.52 6.22 12.69
CA LEU A 54 20.50 6.91 11.42
C LEU A 54 19.10 7.47 11.23
N MET A 55 19.01 8.74 10.90
CA MET A 55 17.74 9.39 10.61
C MET A 55 17.82 10.07 9.25
N ALA A 56 16.83 9.84 8.41
CA ALA A 56 16.63 10.59 7.18
C ALA A 56 15.21 11.14 7.13
N HIS A 57 15.04 12.27 6.45
CA HIS A 57 13.73 12.80 6.14
C HIS A 57 13.70 13.46 4.76
N ASP A 58 12.54 13.41 4.12
CA ASP A 58 12.29 14.08 2.84
C ASP A 58 10.81 14.46 2.78
N GLY A 59 10.50 15.76 2.65
CA GLY A 59 9.13 16.24 2.47
C GLY A 59 8.13 15.81 3.55
N GLY A 60 8.55 15.64 4.81
CA GLY A 60 7.70 15.17 5.91
C GLY A 60 7.56 13.65 6.01
N PHE A 61 8.30 12.89 5.20
CA PHE A 61 8.48 11.45 5.36
C PHE A 61 9.80 11.18 6.08
N TYR A 62 9.82 10.12 6.88
CA TYR A 62 10.93 9.78 7.76
C TYR A 62 11.38 8.33 7.56
N SER A 63 12.67 8.11 7.77
CA SER A 63 13.25 6.79 7.96
C SER A 63 14.19 6.82 9.15
N PHE A 64 14.02 5.85 10.05
CA PHE A 64 14.85 5.68 11.24
C PHE A 64 15.45 4.29 11.17
N MET A 65 16.78 4.21 11.24
CA MET A 65 17.47 2.94 11.22
C MET A 65 18.47 2.87 12.37
N VAL A 66 18.74 1.66 12.81
CA VAL A 66 19.82 1.38 13.75
C VAL A 66 20.79 0.41 13.10
N GLU A 67 22.03 0.87 12.95
CA GLU A 67 23.17 0.03 12.63
C GLU A 67 23.63 -0.65 13.93
N ARG A 68 23.67 -1.98 13.89
CA ARG A 68 24.23 -2.82 14.94
C ARG A 68 25.45 -3.57 14.37
N PRO A 69 26.67 -3.31 14.88
CA PRO A 69 27.85 -4.05 14.49
C PRO A 69 27.62 -5.52 14.86
N GLY A 70 27.73 -6.37 13.85
CA GLY A 70 27.53 -7.81 13.96
C GLY A 70 28.84 -8.55 13.74
N THR A 71 28.96 -9.72 14.36
CA THR A 71 29.98 -10.73 13.99
C THR A 71 29.47 -11.71 12.93
N ARG A 72 28.23 -11.51 12.45
CA ARG A 72 27.57 -12.34 11.44
C ARG A 72 27.00 -11.46 10.36
N ASP A 73 27.23 -11.88 9.14
CA ASP A 73 26.66 -11.37 7.89
C ASP A 73 25.13 -11.17 8.00
N ALA A 74 24.68 -9.92 7.96
CA ALA A 74 23.27 -9.61 7.72
C ALA A 74 22.96 -9.70 6.21
N PHE A 75 21.68 -9.62 5.84
CA PHE A 75 21.25 -9.59 4.41
C PHE A 75 21.84 -10.72 3.54
N ALA A 76 21.98 -11.92 4.12
CA ALA A 76 22.60 -13.08 3.47
C ALA A 76 24.04 -12.83 2.99
N GLY A 77 24.85 -12.07 3.74
CA GLY A 77 26.26 -11.81 3.43
C GLY A 77 26.51 -10.66 2.47
N ARG A 78 25.46 -9.89 2.16
CA ARG A 78 25.58 -8.75 1.25
C ARG A 78 26.05 -7.52 2.00
N LYS A 79 27.01 -6.83 1.41
CA LYS A 79 27.48 -5.50 1.82
C LYS A 79 26.82 -4.44 0.94
N PHE A 80 26.51 -3.29 1.52
CA PHE A 80 25.97 -2.15 0.80
C PHE A 80 26.39 -0.86 1.50
N THR A 81 26.22 0.26 0.80
CA THR A 81 26.59 1.58 1.31
C THR A 81 25.35 2.44 1.49
N ILE A 82 25.33 3.23 2.56
CA ILE A 82 24.31 4.25 2.80
C ILE A 82 24.95 5.62 2.62
N ALA A 83 24.34 6.47 1.79
CA ALA A 83 24.78 7.84 1.59
C ALA A 83 24.42 8.71 2.81
N LEU A 84 25.37 9.53 3.24
CA LEU A 84 25.23 10.41 4.39
C LEU A 84 25.08 11.87 3.98
N ASP A 85 24.49 12.67 4.87
CA ASP A 85 24.24 14.09 4.64
C ASP A 85 25.52 14.95 4.63
N ASP A 86 26.60 14.46 5.25
CA ASP A 86 27.94 15.03 5.19
C ASP A 86 28.70 14.73 3.88
N GLY A 87 28.06 14.04 2.93
CA GLY A 87 28.65 13.62 1.66
C GLY A 87 29.48 12.34 1.75
N GLY A 88 29.60 11.75 2.95
CA GLY A 88 30.26 10.48 3.17
C GLY A 88 29.35 9.27 2.86
N THR A 89 29.93 8.09 3.05
CA THR A 89 29.22 6.82 2.99
C THR A 89 29.40 6.04 4.29
N LEU A 90 28.35 5.34 4.70
CA LEU A 90 28.42 4.31 5.72
C LEU A 90 28.48 2.95 5.04
N GLU A 91 29.58 2.22 5.24
CA GLU A 91 29.71 0.83 4.83
C GLU A 91 28.90 -0.05 5.79
N CYS A 92 27.89 -0.74 5.27
CA CYS A 92 27.06 -1.65 6.05
C CYS A 92 27.46 -3.09 5.76
N ASP A 93 28.22 -3.67 6.68
CA ASP A 93 28.62 -5.09 6.69
C ASP A 93 27.90 -5.90 7.80
N GLY A 94 27.33 -5.21 8.79
CA GLY A 94 26.54 -5.75 9.89
C GLY A 94 25.03 -5.62 9.70
N GLN A 95 24.31 -5.60 10.81
CA GLN A 95 22.84 -5.54 10.80
C GLN A 95 22.36 -4.09 10.76
N VAL A 96 21.45 -3.78 9.84
CA VAL A 96 20.75 -2.49 9.78
C VAL A 96 19.26 -2.78 9.84
N TRP A 97 18.58 -2.25 10.84
CA TRP A 97 17.16 -2.48 11.07
C TRP A 97 16.39 -1.17 11.05
N ASP A 98 15.18 -1.19 10.51
CA ASP A 98 14.19 -0.15 10.79
C ASP A 98 13.82 -0.22 12.27
N GLU A 99 13.96 0.89 12.98
CA GLU A 99 13.74 0.94 14.42
C GLU A 99 13.16 2.29 14.83
N PHE A 100 12.23 2.27 15.78
CA PHE A 100 11.61 3.49 16.29
C PHE A 100 12.64 4.37 17.00
N ASP A 101 12.74 5.64 16.59
CA ASP A 101 13.60 6.61 17.25
C ASP A 101 12.79 7.48 18.26
N PRO A 102 13.11 7.41 19.57
CA PRO A 102 12.50 8.29 20.56
C PRO A 102 12.92 9.75 20.41
N SER A 103 14.04 10.04 19.74
CA SER A 103 14.56 11.39 19.50
C SER A 103 14.01 12.07 18.24
N ARG A 104 13.00 11.47 17.59
CA ARG A 104 12.37 12.04 16.41
C ARG A 104 11.93 13.50 16.65
N PRO A 105 12.08 14.38 15.63
CA PRO A 105 11.79 15.81 15.79
C PRO A 105 10.29 16.08 15.98
N GLU A 106 9.43 15.18 15.52
CA GLU A 106 7.98 15.30 15.62
C GLU A 106 7.30 13.92 15.67
N PRO A 107 6.03 13.82 16.10
CA PRO A 107 5.26 12.58 16.02
C PRO A 107 5.12 12.08 14.57
N VAL A 108 5.35 10.78 14.37
CA VAL A 108 5.22 10.12 13.06
C VAL A 108 4.22 8.98 13.13
N VAL A 109 3.63 8.66 11.99
CA VAL A 109 2.67 7.57 11.79
C VAL A 109 3.22 6.59 10.77
N GLN A 110 3.11 5.29 11.06
CA GLN A 110 3.45 4.25 10.10
C GLN A 110 2.38 4.15 9.02
N VAL A 111 2.80 4.18 7.76
CA VAL A 111 1.93 4.14 6.60
C VAL A 111 2.50 3.24 5.51
N GLY A 112 1.65 2.77 4.60
CA GLY A 112 2.12 2.29 3.32
C GLY A 112 2.36 3.47 2.37
N VAL A 113 3.44 3.49 1.59
CA VAL A 113 3.75 4.56 0.65
C VAL A 113 4.00 3.97 -0.74
N ALA A 114 3.42 4.58 -1.77
CA ALA A 114 3.71 4.25 -3.16
C ALA A 114 3.44 5.44 -4.08
N THR A 115 3.99 5.42 -5.29
CA THR A 115 3.56 6.32 -6.38
C THR A 115 2.54 5.62 -7.27
N LEU A 116 1.75 6.38 -8.02
CA LEU A 116 0.83 5.82 -9.02
C LEU A 116 1.57 4.95 -10.05
N GLU A 117 2.75 5.38 -10.49
CA GLU A 117 3.58 4.62 -11.41
C GLU A 117 4.02 3.27 -10.82
N ALA A 118 4.44 3.26 -9.54
CA ALA A 118 4.86 2.03 -8.87
C ALA A 118 3.68 1.04 -8.72
N LEU A 119 2.51 1.54 -8.29
CA LEU A 119 1.29 0.74 -8.15
C LEU A 119 0.82 0.13 -9.48
N GLY A 120 1.02 0.84 -10.59
CA GLY A 120 0.72 0.33 -11.93
C GLY A 120 1.61 -0.83 -12.38
N LYS A 121 2.85 -0.91 -11.86
CA LYS A 121 3.78 -2.02 -12.15
C LYS A 121 3.59 -3.20 -11.20
N CYS A 122 3.45 -2.92 -9.91
CA CYS A 122 3.24 -3.89 -8.86
C CYS A 122 2.38 -3.24 -7.77
N TYR A 123 1.22 -3.83 -7.48
CA TYR A 123 0.29 -3.27 -6.50
C TYR A 123 0.76 -3.54 -5.07
N CYS A 124 1.81 -2.83 -4.65
CA CYS A 124 2.47 -2.97 -3.37
C CYS A 124 2.78 -1.59 -2.79
N PHE A 125 2.49 -1.43 -1.50
CA PHE A 125 2.89 -0.26 -0.73
C PHE A 125 4.10 -0.62 0.12
N PHE A 126 5.13 0.22 0.07
CA PHE A 126 6.30 0.05 0.93
C PHE A 126 5.99 0.60 2.32
N GLY A 127 6.52 -0.04 3.36
CA GLY A 127 6.45 0.52 4.71
C GLY A 127 7.18 1.85 4.76
N GLY A 128 6.56 2.86 5.35
CA GLY A 128 7.15 4.18 5.54
C GLY A 128 6.59 4.88 6.77
N GLN A 129 7.20 6.00 7.12
CA GLN A 129 6.75 6.83 8.22
C GLN A 129 6.54 8.26 7.70
N ILE A 130 5.44 8.89 8.12
CA ILE A 130 5.07 10.25 7.75
C ILE A 130 4.82 11.08 9.02
N SER A 131 5.14 12.37 8.97
CA SER A 131 4.71 13.34 9.99
C SER A 131 3.20 13.19 10.23
N ALA A 132 2.83 13.05 11.51
CA ALA A 132 1.43 12.98 11.91
C ALA A 132 0.67 14.24 11.48
N ALA A 133 1.31 15.41 11.58
CA ALA A 133 0.73 16.69 11.17
C ALA A 133 0.47 16.74 9.66
N LYS A 134 1.42 16.27 8.84
CA LYS A 134 1.25 16.25 7.37
C LYS A 134 0.10 15.34 6.94
N LEU A 135 0.01 14.14 7.51
CA LEU A 135 -1.10 13.23 7.24
C LEU A 135 -2.44 13.84 7.69
N GLN A 136 -2.50 14.41 8.89
CA GLN A 136 -3.72 15.01 9.42
C GLN A 136 -4.18 16.20 8.57
N ALA A 137 -3.27 17.07 8.14
CA ALA A 137 -3.59 18.19 7.26
C ALA A 137 -4.24 17.72 5.94
N TRP A 138 -3.78 16.60 5.37
CA TRP A 138 -4.41 16.02 4.19
C TRP A 138 -5.82 15.48 4.51
N LEU A 139 -5.99 14.78 5.64
CA LEU A 139 -7.27 14.20 6.07
C LEU A 139 -8.30 15.27 6.45
N ASP A 140 -7.87 16.42 6.94
CA ASP A 140 -8.77 17.54 7.25
C ASP A 140 -9.27 18.23 5.98
N ALA A 141 -8.46 18.24 4.91
CA ALA A 141 -8.78 18.86 3.64
C ALA A 141 -9.46 17.92 2.63
N ASN A 142 -9.34 16.59 2.80
CA ASN A 142 -9.74 15.61 1.81
C ASN A 142 -10.43 14.40 2.44
N LYS A 143 -11.29 13.73 1.66
CA LYS A 143 -11.90 12.45 2.07
C LYS A 143 -10.99 11.29 1.62
N PRO A 144 -10.50 10.44 2.55
CA PRO A 144 -9.73 9.26 2.15
C PRO A 144 -10.61 8.23 1.44
N SER A 145 -10.00 7.46 0.53
CA SER A 145 -10.65 6.33 -0.11
C SER A 145 -10.74 5.13 0.83
N SER A 146 -11.83 4.39 0.72
CA SER A 146 -12.03 3.11 1.41
C SER A 146 -11.63 1.90 0.56
N ARG A 147 -11.02 2.12 -0.61
CA ARG A 147 -10.73 1.07 -1.61
C ARG A 147 -9.25 0.73 -1.66
N TYR A 148 -8.84 -0.31 -0.92
CA TYR A 148 -7.45 -0.77 -0.93
C TYR A 148 -6.90 -1.01 -2.33
N HIS A 149 -7.70 -1.53 -3.26
CA HIS A 149 -7.31 -1.82 -4.64
C HIS A 149 -7.75 -0.75 -5.66
N LYS A 150 -7.91 0.51 -5.24
CA LYS A 150 -8.38 1.62 -6.10
C LYS A 150 -7.62 1.75 -7.42
N TYR A 151 -6.30 1.55 -7.40
CA TYR A 151 -5.43 1.73 -8.57
C TYR A 151 -5.02 0.41 -9.25
N ASP A 152 -5.59 -0.72 -8.82
CA ASP A 152 -5.31 -2.02 -9.45
C ASP A 152 -6.29 -2.24 -10.61
N PRO A 153 -5.82 -2.33 -11.87
CA PRO A 153 -6.69 -2.55 -13.02
C PRO A 153 -7.50 -3.86 -12.92
N THR A 154 -6.98 -4.86 -12.21
CA THR A 154 -7.68 -6.15 -12.00
C THR A 154 -8.83 -6.05 -10.98
N HIS A 155 -8.92 -4.92 -10.28
CA HIS A 155 -9.96 -4.59 -9.31
C HIS A 155 -10.95 -3.55 -9.86
N SER A 156 -11.25 -3.66 -11.16
CA SER A 156 -12.22 -2.82 -11.88
C SER A 156 -13.46 -3.61 -12.33
N ILE A 157 -14.54 -2.90 -12.64
CA ILE A 157 -15.77 -3.52 -13.19
C ILE A 157 -15.49 -4.01 -14.61
N GLU A 158 -14.72 -3.24 -15.38
CA GLU A 158 -14.31 -3.55 -16.75
C GLU A 158 -13.53 -4.86 -16.80
N TRP A 159 -12.53 -5.02 -15.93
CA TRP A 159 -11.78 -6.28 -15.85
C TRP A 159 -12.67 -7.45 -15.43
N LEU A 160 -13.58 -7.22 -14.48
CA LEU A 160 -14.50 -8.27 -14.02
C LEU A 160 -15.48 -8.70 -15.13
N ASP A 161 -15.98 -7.75 -15.92
CA ASP A 161 -16.85 -7.98 -17.07
C ASP A 161 -16.11 -8.74 -18.17
N GLN A 162 -14.88 -8.34 -18.48
CA GLN A 162 -14.00 -9.01 -19.44
C GLN A 162 -13.68 -10.44 -18.99
N ARG A 163 -13.24 -10.63 -17.75
CA ARG A 163 -12.95 -11.97 -17.20
C ARG A 163 -14.16 -12.88 -17.22
N ALA A 164 -15.35 -12.35 -16.98
CA ALA A 164 -16.55 -13.15 -17.06
C ALA A 164 -16.91 -13.51 -18.52
N ALA A 165 -16.66 -12.62 -19.48
CA ALA A 165 -16.81 -12.91 -20.92
C ALA A 165 -15.82 -14.00 -21.38
N ASP A 166 -14.57 -13.90 -20.95
CA ASP A 166 -13.47 -14.82 -21.30
C ASP A 166 -13.51 -16.15 -20.54
N ASN A 167 -14.46 -16.36 -19.64
CA ASN A 167 -14.59 -17.58 -18.84
C ASN A 167 -15.05 -18.77 -19.70
N ILE A 168 -14.35 -19.11 -20.77
CA ILE A 168 -14.76 -20.11 -21.78
C ILE A 168 -15.05 -21.47 -21.14
N ASP A 169 -14.25 -21.84 -20.12
CA ASP A 169 -14.36 -23.12 -19.39
C ASP A 169 -15.52 -23.17 -18.39
N GLY A 170 -16.23 -22.06 -18.19
CA GLY A 170 -17.39 -21.98 -17.30
C GLY A 170 -17.03 -22.15 -15.82
N TRP A 171 -15.79 -21.81 -15.43
CA TRP A 171 -15.32 -21.99 -14.06
C TRP A 171 -16.15 -21.13 -13.09
N GLY A 172 -16.66 -21.76 -12.02
CA GLY A 172 -17.51 -21.12 -11.02
C GLY A 172 -18.93 -20.77 -11.49
N GLU A 173 -19.30 -21.11 -12.73
CA GLU A 173 -20.68 -20.99 -13.21
C GLU A 173 -21.56 -22.12 -12.64
N ARG A 174 -22.85 -21.81 -12.48
CA ARG A 174 -23.88 -22.76 -12.07
C ARG A 174 -24.92 -22.87 -13.18
N ARG A 175 -25.15 -24.09 -13.66
CA ARG A 175 -26.28 -24.35 -14.57
C ARG A 175 -27.59 -24.07 -13.83
N VAL A 176 -28.52 -23.42 -14.50
CA VAL A 176 -29.82 -23.05 -13.94
C VAL A 176 -30.96 -23.44 -14.87
N CYS A 177 -32.05 -23.94 -14.31
CA CYS A 177 -33.27 -24.20 -15.06
C CYS A 177 -33.94 -22.89 -15.51
N ALA A 178 -34.83 -22.97 -16.51
CA ALA A 178 -35.55 -21.80 -17.02
C ALA A 178 -36.33 -21.05 -15.93
N ALA A 179 -36.96 -21.76 -15.00
CA ALA A 179 -37.68 -21.15 -13.89
C ALA A 179 -36.76 -20.32 -12.97
N ARG A 180 -35.58 -20.86 -12.63
CA ARG A 180 -34.58 -20.16 -11.82
C ARG A 180 -33.98 -18.97 -12.59
N ALA A 181 -33.68 -19.13 -13.87
CA ALA A 181 -33.16 -18.06 -14.73
C ALA A 181 -34.14 -16.86 -14.79
N ARG A 182 -35.44 -17.11 -14.93
CA ARG A 182 -36.47 -16.05 -14.89
C ARG A 182 -36.47 -15.29 -13.55
N LYS A 183 -36.40 -16.02 -12.42
CA LYS A 183 -36.33 -15.41 -11.08
C LYS A 183 -35.07 -14.55 -10.91
N LEU A 184 -33.93 -15.00 -11.45
CA LEU A 184 -32.66 -14.25 -11.40
C LEU A 184 -32.70 -13.00 -12.28
N LYS A 185 -33.22 -13.08 -13.51
CA LYS A 185 -33.39 -11.91 -14.38
C LYS A 185 -34.26 -10.81 -13.76
N LYS A 186 -35.33 -11.18 -13.05
CA LYS A 186 -36.16 -10.22 -12.29
C LYS A 186 -35.39 -9.47 -11.21
N ARG A 187 -34.24 -9.99 -10.76
CA ARG A 187 -33.34 -9.35 -9.80
C ARG A 187 -32.20 -8.56 -10.48
N GLY A 188 -32.23 -8.41 -11.80
CA GLY A 188 -31.18 -7.75 -12.58
C GLY A 188 -29.94 -8.60 -12.86
N VAL A 189 -29.95 -9.89 -12.52
CA VAL A 189 -28.80 -10.79 -12.72
C VAL A 189 -28.63 -11.15 -14.21
N THR A 190 -27.38 -11.17 -14.67
CA THR A 190 -27.05 -11.57 -16.04
C THR A 190 -27.06 -13.10 -16.16
N ILE A 191 -27.86 -13.62 -17.11
CA ILE A 191 -27.88 -15.04 -17.44
C ILE A 191 -27.10 -15.27 -18.73
N ARG A 192 -26.08 -16.12 -18.65
CA ARG A 192 -25.21 -16.47 -19.78
C ARG A 192 -25.67 -17.78 -20.42
N TRP A 193 -25.42 -17.94 -21.70
CA TRP A 193 -25.73 -19.17 -22.44
C TRP A 193 -24.45 -19.93 -22.75
N ARG A 194 -24.47 -21.24 -22.49
CA ARG A 194 -23.40 -22.21 -22.77
C ARG A 194 -23.99 -23.28 -23.68
N GLY A 195 -23.92 -23.05 -24.99
CA GLY A 195 -24.70 -23.82 -25.95
C GLY A 195 -26.19 -23.77 -25.60
N ILE A 196 -26.78 -24.93 -25.33
CA ILE A 196 -28.20 -25.05 -24.95
C ILE A 196 -28.49 -24.79 -23.46
N SER A 197 -27.46 -24.68 -22.63
CA SER A 197 -27.59 -24.54 -21.19
C SER A 197 -27.57 -23.08 -20.74
N ARG A 198 -28.37 -22.75 -19.73
CA ARG A 198 -28.33 -21.44 -19.06
C ARG A 198 -27.41 -21.53 -17.86
N ALA A 199 -26.50 -20.57 -17.75
CA ALA A 199 -25.54 -20.46 -16.68
C ALA A 199 -25.71 -19.14 -15.92
N TRP A 200 -25.44 -19.21 -14.63
CA TRP A 200 -25.36 -18.06 -13.74
C TRP A 200 -24.01 -18.09 -13.05
N TYR A 201 -23.37 -16.92 -12.88
CA TYR A 201 -22.07 -16.83 -12.24
C TYR A 201 -22.18 -16.07 -10.89
N PRO A 202 -22.44 -16.77 -9.76
CA PRO A 202 -22.70 -16.10 -8.48
C PRO A 202 -21.53 -15.28 -7.95
N TRP A 203 -20.29 -15.73 -8.18
CA TRP A 203 -19.11 -15.01 -7.74
C TRP A 203 -18.97 -13.66 -8.43
N TYR A 204 -19.13 -13.63 -9.76
CA TYR A 204 -19.14 -12.41 -10.56
C TYR A 204 -20.18 -11.41 -10.05
N GLU A 205 -21.43 -11.84 -9.87
CA GLU A 205 -22.51 -10.96 -9.40
C GLU A 205 -22.22 -10.38 -8.01
N ARG A 206 -21.74 -11.21 -7.07
CA ARG A 206 -21.36 -10.74 -5.73
C ARG A 206 -20.20 -9.75 -5.78
N ARG A 207 -19.17 -10.04 -6.58
CA ARG A 207 -18.01 -9.17 -6.70
C ARG A 207 -18.35 -7.85 -7.38
N LYS A 208 -19.17 -7.87 -8.43
CA LYS A 208 -19.65 -6.65 -9.12
C LYS A 208 -20.48 -5.78 -8.17
N ALA A 209 -21.41 -6.37 -7.42
CA ALA A 209 -22.20 -5.65 -6.42
C ALA A 209 -21.32 -5.04 -5.32
N GLN A 210 -20.29 -5.77 -4.87
CA GLN A 210 -19.31 -5.25 -3.91
C GLN A 210 -18.54 -4.04 -4.47
N LEU A 211 -18.00 -4.14 -5.69
CA LEU A 211 -17.27 -3.04 -6.32
C LEU A 211 -18.16 -1.80 -6.53
N LEU A 212 -19.41 -1.99 -6.92
CA LEU A 212 -20.38 -0.89 -7.04
C LEU A 212 -20.66 -0.21 -5.70
N ALA A 213 -20.79 -0.98 -4.61
CA ALA A 213 -20.96 -0.43 -3.27
C ALA A 213 -19.71 0.33 -2.80
N GLU A 214 -18.51 -0.21 -3.08
CA GLU A 214 -17.23 0.44 -2.80
C GLU A 214 -17.08 1.77 -3.57
N LEU A 215 -17.42 1.79 -4.87
CA LEU A 215 -17.43 3.01 -5.69
C LEU A 215 -18.39 4.06 -5.14
N SER A 216 -19.61 3.64 -4.80
CA SER A 216 -20.63 4.52 -4.22
C SER A 216 -20.21 5.09 -2.86
N ALA A 217 -19.53 4.30 -2.02
CA ALA A 217 -19.03 4.76 -0.71
C ALA A 217 -17.96 5.86 -0.86
N ASP A 218 -17.15 5.77 -1.91
CA ASP A 218 -16.15 6.75 -2.28
C ASP A 218 -16.74 7.94 -3.07
N GLY A 219 -18.06 7.95 -3.34
CA GLY A 219 -18.74 9.02 -4.08
C GLY A 219 -18.51 8.97 -5.60
N VAL A 220 -17.98 7.86 -6.11
CA VAL A 220 -17.76 7.65 -7.55
C VAL A 220 -19.02 7.00 -8.13
N THR A 221 -19.62 7.64 -9.14
CA THR A 221 -20.68 7.01 -9.91
C THR A 221 -20.03 6.08 -10.96
N PRO A 222 -20.45 4.81 -11.06
CA PRO A 222 -19.90 3.86 -12.03
C PRO A 222 -20.14 4.27 -13.48
#